data_AF-A0A382HMQ4-F1
#
_entry.id   AF-A0A382HMQ4-F1
#
_cell.length_a   1.000
_cell.length_b   1.000
_cell.length_c   1.000
_cell.angle_alpha   90.00
_cell.angle_beta   90.00
_cell.angle_gamma   90.00
#
_symmetry.space_group_name_H-M   'P 1'
#
loop_
_entity.id
_entity.type
_entity.pdbx_description
1 polymer ?
#
loop_
_entity_poly.entity_id
_entity_poly.type
_entity_poly.pdbx_seq_one_letter_code
_entity_poly.pdbx_strand_id
1 'polypeptide(L)'
;MKVRKAVIPAAGIGTRFLPITKSVPKELLPLVDRAALQYVVEEIAEAGIEQVVIVTSVGKEAIPHYFERDAALEHLLESRGHHG
;
A
#
# COMPACT_ATOMS: atom_id res chain seq x y z
N MET A 1 21.75 7.85 -17.55
CA MET A 1 20.54 7.00 -17.72
C MET A 1 19.53 7.43 -16.66
N LYS A 2 18.26 7.69 -16.99
CA LYS A 2 17.25 8.09 -16.00
C LYS A 2 16.62 6.84 -15.37
N VAL A 3 16.55 6.76 -14.04
CA VAL A 3 15.85 5.68 -13.34
C VAL A 3 14.34 5.85 -13.55
N ARG A 4 13.66 4.80 -14.02
CA ARG A 4 12.21 4.83 -14.33
C ARG A 4 11.39 3.77 -13.59
N LYS A 5 12.05 2.83 -12.92
CA LYS A 5 11.41 1.70 -12.24
C LYS A 5 11.98 1.55 -10.83
N ALA A 6 11.11 1.29 -9.87
CA ALA A 6 11.46 0.89 -8.51
C ALA A 6 10.85 -0.49 -8.18
N VAL A 7 11.53 -1.25 -7.33
CA VAL A 7 11.07 -2.56 -6.86
C VAL A 7 11.00 -2.53 -5.34
N ILE A 8 9.84 -2.88 -4.77
CA ILE A 8 9.61 -2.94 -3.32
C ILE A 8 9.42 -4.41 -2.91
N PRO A 9 10.35 -5.01 -2.14
CA PRO A 9 10.15 -6.34 -1.58
C PRO A 9 9.19 -6.30 -0.39
N ALA A 10 8.01 -6.89 -0.54
CA ALA A 10 6.93 -6.91 0.45
C ALA A 10 6.47 -8.32 0.84
N ALA A 11 7.26 -9.36 0.55
CA ALA A 11 6.92 -10.78 0.83
C ALA A 11 7.16 -11.23 2.28
N GLY A 12 7.71 -10.38 3.15
CA GLY A 12 8.09 -10.77 4.52
C GLY A 12 6.91 -10.90 5.48
N ILE A 13 6.88 -11.97 6.28
CA ILE A 13 5.78 -12.27 7.23
C ILE A 13 5.72 -11.40 8.50
N GLY A 14 6.72 -10.56 8.77
CA GLY A 14 6.64 -9.54 9.82
C GLY A 14 6.64 -10.03 11.27
N THR A 15 7.38 -11.09 11.59
CA THR A 15 7.38 -11.74 12.92
C THR A 15 7.66 -10.82 14.11
N ARG A 16 8.44 -9.75 13.92
CA ARG A 16 8.74 -8.76 14.97
C ARG A 16 7.55 -7.94 15.46
N PHE A 17 6.46 -7.95 14.69
CA PHE A 17 5.23 -7.19 14.97
C PHE A 17 4.04 -8.13 15.25
N LEU A 18 4.32 -9.39 15.58
CA LEU A 18 3.27 -10.28 16.08
C LEU A 18 2.72 -9.75 17.41
N PRO A 19 1.40 -9.94 17.67
CA PRO A 19 0.45 -10.72 16.87
C PRO A 19 -0.18 -9.95 15.71
N ILE A 20 0.02 -8.64 15.59
CA ILE A 20 -0.67 -7.78 14.62
C ILE A 20 -0.43 -8.25 13.18
N THR A 21 0.81 -8.62 12.87
CA THR A 21 1.19 -9.08 11.53
C THR A 21 0.66 -10.45 11.15
N LYS A 22 -0.06 -11.13 12.05
CA LYS A 22 -0.80 -12.35 11.71
C LYS A 22 -1.98 -12.08 10.77
N SER A 23 -2.60 -10.89 10.86
CA SER A 23 -3.78 -10.52 10.08
C SER A 23 -3.57 -9.32 9.16
N VAL A 24 -2.67 -8.40 9.53
CA VAL A 24 -2.38 -7.20 8.74
C VAL A 24 -0.94 -7.26 8.23
N PRO A 25 -0.68 -7.21 6.90
CA PRO A 25 0.69 -7.15 6.40
C PRO A 25 1.47 -6.00 7.04
N LYS A 26 2.73 -6.23 7.40
CA LYS A 26 3.56 -5.19 8.06
C LYS A 26 3.66 -3.89 7.25
N GLU A 27 3.55 -3.99 5.93
CA GLU A 27 3.57 -2.90 4.96
C GLU A 27 2.34 -1.99 5.06
N LEU A 28 1.22 -2.53 5.57
CA LEU A 28 -0.05 -1.83 5.75
C LEU A 28 -0.29 -1.38 7.19
N LEU A 29 0.71 -1.53 8.07
CA LEU A 29 0.61 -0.95 9.41
C LEU A 29 0.51 0.58 9.28
N PRO A 30 -0.47 1.21 9.96
CA PRO A 30 -0.71 2.64 9.81
C PRO A 30 0.40 3.44 10.49
N LEU A 31 0.85 4.48 9.81
CA LEU A 31 1.61 5.59 10.37
C LEU A 31 0.70 6.81 10.32
N VAL A 32 0.11 7.14 11.47
CA VAL A 32 -0.95 8.14 11.61
C VAL A 32 -2.18 7.75 10.78
N ASP A 33 -2.32 8.28 9.56
CA ASP A 33 -3.50 8.16 8.70
C ASP A 33 -3.26 7.33 7.42
N ARG A 34 -2.02 6.92 7.15
CA ARG A 34 -1.63 6.22 5.92
C ARG A 34 -0.81 4.96 6.20
N ALA A 35 -0.92 3.96 5.33
CA ALA A 35 -0.08 2.76 5.41
C ALA A 35 1.40 3.10 5.25
N ALA A 36 2.29 2.42 5.97
CA ALA A 36 3.75 2.60 5.84
C ALA A 36 4.24 2.46 4.38
N LEU A 37 3.65 1.55 3.60
CA LEU A 37 3.98 1.36 2.18
C LEU A 37 3.58 2.55 1.29
N GLN A 38 2.54 3.30 1.66
CA GLN A 38 2.13 4.47 0.90
C GLN A 38 3.21 5.56 0.93
N TYR A 39 3.83 5.80 2.08
CA TYR A 39 4.94 6.75 2.20
C TYR A 39 6.11 6.39 1.26
N VAL A 40 6.44 5.09 1.16
CA VAL A 40 7.50 4.61 0.26
C VAL A 40 7.13 4.84 -1.22
N VAL A 41 5.87 4.58 -1.58
CA VAL A 41 5.39 4.80 -2.96
C VAL A 41 5.35 6.30 -3.31
N GLU A 42 4.93 7.15 -2.37
CA GLU A 42 4.93 8.61 -2.53
C GLU A 42 6.37 9.15 -2.70
N GLU A 43 7.32 8.70 -1.88
CA GLU A 43 8.75 9.07 -2.01
C GLU A 43 9.32 8.69 -3.38
N ILE A 44 8.99 7.49 -3.87
CA ILE A 44 9.39 7.02 -5.20
C ILE A 44 8.79 7.90 -6.31
N ALA A 45 7.51 8.30 -6.17
CA ALA A 45 6.84 9.18 -7.11
C ALA A 45 7.47 10.58 -7.13
N GLU A 46 7.79 11.14 -5.95
CA GLU A 46 8.51 12.41 -5.80
C GLU A 46 9.90 12.39 -6.44
N ALA A 47 10.58 11.24 -6.42
CA ALA A 47 11.83 11.02 -7.13
C ALA A 47 11.68 10.96 -8.67
N GLY A 48 10.46 11.08 -9.20
CA GLY A 48 10.17 11.07 -10.63
C GLY A 48 10.24 9.67 -11.26
N ILE A 49 10.02 8.61 -10.47
CA ILE A 49 9.97 7.23 -10.93
C ILE A 49 8.52 6.86 -11.30
N GLU A 50 8.33 6.42 -12.53
CA GLU A 50 7.00 6.26 -13.13
C GLU A 50 6.37 4.88 -12.88
N GLN A 51 7.19 3.89 -12.50
CA GLN A 51 6.74 2.50 -12.35
C GLN A 51 7.25 1.91 -11.05
N VAL A 52 6.33 1.35 -10.26
CA VAL A 52 6.63 0.66 -9.01
C VAL A 52 6.18 -0.80 -9.14
N VAL A 53 7.08 -1.73 -8.82
CA VAL A 53 6.81 -3.16 -8.79
C VAL A 53 6.88 -3.63 -7.34
N ILE A 54 5.75 -4.06 -6.79
CA ILE A 54 5.69 -4.59 -5.42
C ILE A 54 5.74 -6.12 -5.50
N VAL A 55 6.77 -6.71 -4.89
CA VAL A 55 6.95 -8.18 -4.86
C VAL A 55 6.33 -8.71 -3.57
N THR A 56 5.16 -9.36 -3.68
CA THR A 56 4.39 -9.89 -2.54
C THR A 56 4.53 -11.41 -2.40
N SER A 57 3.77 -12.00 -1.48
CA SER A 57 3.65 -13.44 -1.25
C SER A 57 2.18 -13.83 -1.04
N VAL A 58 1.88 -15.13 -1.03
CA VAL A 58 0.55 -15.66 -0.67
C VAL A 58 0.13 -15.13 0.71
N GLY A 59 -1.15 -14.77 0.89
CA GLY A 59 -1.69 -14.23 2.14
C GLY A 59 -1.48 -12.72 2.31
N LYS A 60 -1.06 -12.00 1.25
CA LYS A 60 -0.86 -10.55 1.23
C LYS A 60 -1.73 -9.85 0.20
N GLU A 61 -2.91 -10.38 -0.04
CA GLU A 61 -3.90 -9.86 -0.99
C GLU A 61 -4.32 -8.43 -0.61
N ALA A 62 -4.29 -8.07 0.67
CA ALA A 62 -4.57 -6.71 1.12
C ALA A 62 -3.61 -5.65 0.54
N ILE A 63 -2.38 -6.01 0.14
CA ILE A 63 -1.41 -5.07 -0.43
C ILE A 63 -1.88 -4.50 -1.77
N PRO A 64 -2.17 -5.31 -2.82
CA PRO A 64 -2.70 -4.77 -4.06
C PRO A 64 -4.05 -4.09 -3.85
N HIS A 65 -4.97 -4.66 -3.05
CA HIS A 65 -6.28 -4.05 -2.80
C HIS A 65 -6.18 -2.64 -2.19
N TYR A 66 -5.16 -2.36 -1.38
CA TYR A 66 -4.92 -1.01 -0.82
C TYR A 66 -4.68 0.06 -1.90
N PHE A 67 -4.07 -0.33 -3.03
CA PHE A 67 -3.76 0.58 -4.15
C PHE A 67 -4.79 0.52 -5.29
N GLU A 68 -5.79 -0.34 -5.17
CA GLU A 68 -6.89 -0.43 -6.13
C GLU A 68 -7.91 0.69 -5.87
N ARG A 69 -8.53 1.18 -6.95
CA ARG A 69 -9.70 2.05 -6.83
C ARG A 69 -10.92 1.19 -6.51
N ASP A 70 -11.72 1.63 -5.54
CA ASP A 70 -12.99 1.00 -5.21
C ASP A 70 -14.14 1.94 -5.58
N ALA A 71 -14.63 1.79 -6.81
CA ALA A 71 -15.71 2.62 -7.34
C ALA A 71 -17.01 2.50 -6.53
N ALA A 72 -17.27 1.35 -5.90
CA ALA A 72 -18.48 1.16 -5.10
C ALA A 72 -18.37 1.92 -3.78
N LEU A 73 -17.19 1.89 -3.15
CA LEU A 73 -16.90 2.69 -1.96
C LEU A 73 -16.93 4.18 -2.26
N GLU A 74 -16.27 4.62 -3.35
CA GLU A 74 -16.27 6.01 -3.81
C GLU A 74 -17.71 6.54 -3.97
N HIS A 75 -18.55 5.80 -4.71
CA HIS A 75 -19.96 6.17 -4.91
C HIS A 75 -20.76 6.19 -3.59
N LEU A 76 -20.54 5.23 -2.70
CA LEU A 76 -21.20 5.19 -1.39
C LEU A 76 -20.85 6.41 -0.55
N LEU A 77 -19.57 6.81 -0.53
CA LEU A 77 -19.10 7.98 0.23
C LEU A 77 -19.67 9.28 -0.33
N GLU A 78 -19.68 9.42 -1.66
CA GLU A 78 -20.34 10.53 -2.36
C GLU A 78 -21.83 10.64 -1.98
N SER A 79 -22.55 9.52 -1.97
CA SER A 79 -23.97 9.49 -1.60
C SER A 79 -24.25 9.93 -0.15
N ARG A 80 -23.25 9.81 0.74
CA ARG A 80 -23.32 10.17 2.16
C ARG A 80 -22.74 11.54 2.46
N GLY A 81 -22.26 12.28 1.45
CA GLY A 81 -21.62 13.59 1.63
C GLY A 81 -20.24 13.52 2.29
N HIS A 82 -19.59 12.36 2.28
CA HIS A 82 -18.23 12.20 2.77
C HIS A 82 -17.28 12.25 1.56
N HIS A 83 -16.38 13.23 1.54
CA HIS A 83 -15.28 13.29 0.58
C HIS A 83 -14.01 12.82 1.29
N GLY A 84 -13.41 11.75 0.77
CA GLY A 84 -12.07 11.29 1.13
C GLY A 84 -11.02 11.97 0.27
#